data_AF-A0A6I5CSD2-F1
#
_entry.id   AF-A0A6I5CSD2-F1
#
_cell.length_a   1.000
_cell.length_b   1.000
_cell.length_c   1.000
_cell.angle_alpha   90.00
_cell.angle_beta   90.00
_cell.angle_gamma   90.00
#
_symmetry.space_group_name_H-M   'P 1'
#
loop_
_entity.id
_entity.type
_entity.pdbx_description
1 polymer ?
#
loop_
_entity_poly.entity_id
_entity_poly.type
_entity_poly.pdbx_seq_one_letter_code
_entity_poly.pdbx_strand_id
1 'polypeptide(L)'
;GDPRLFADTASGYFYVFYGSRIVDKGGSWKAFHAHVARAPIASKMAPGSWQKWYDGAWSQPGTGGRESNMVPVDSAHPAGYTPADKEYDPTRAGTVAQQVAAGTTPPTSPLFVMDITYNAYLGLYMGEPQAVDQSGGAPQQFYATDDLASQKWRLIGDTGGHTTASWYRWFLDPANRTSSAVVGKSFRSYCSFGCSGGSSGEYVNVTIGSSAPAAPLDTSRAYRVSSGGGRVLAQVAGGSAATSEASANGSALQSWIFTGNGDGSYRVANASTGGLLGVDSSATAQRAWGTRPTVTPAGPGGATVGQQWWVVPGTAADGRANGTYRLVNRYSGLVVGLSGESARPAETTPARFWNAGGGVGGTRTGAEQTLTLTPTGAAPAPLEGTHTLTTGQKVLESPGRSTTAGTALGIWTPNGGDHQKWRFTRQDDGSYELVNLASGLCADVQSGSTAPGARVIQWTCTGGTNQRWRVGAAADGTSTVASVRSGLLLTAGSTADGAAVTQRPAADSSLQRWLIG
;
A
#
# COMPACT_ATOMS: atom_id res chain seq x y z
N GLY A 1 -2.82 -16.33 -16.65
CA GLY A 1 -4.17 -16.93 -16.54
C GLY A 1 -5.13 -15.78 -16.45
N ASP A 2 -6.12 -15.75 -17.34
CA ASP A 2 -7.05 -14.64 -17.60
C ASP A 2 -7.83 -14.29 -16.32
N PRO A 3 -7.40 -13.31 -15.50
CA PRO A 3 -7.96 -13.11 -14.17
C PRO A 3 -9.20 -12.22 -14.25
N ARG A 4 -10.15 -12.62 -15.10
CA ARG A 4 -11.53 -12.13 -15.10
C ARG A 4 -12.25 -12.38 -13.77
N LEU A 5 -11.68 -13.21 -12.91
CA LEU A 5 -12.10 -13.44 -11.54
C LEU A 5 -11.28 -12.55 -10.59
N PHE A 6 -11.95 -11.60 -9.96
CA PHE A 6 -11.39 -10.79 -8.88
C PHE A 6 -11.91 -11.28 -7.53
N ALA A 7 -10.98 -11.57 -6.61
CA ALA A 7 -11.31 -11.87 -5.22
C ALA A 7 -11.26 -10.57 -4.41
N ASP A 8 -12.43 -9.98 -4.15
CA ASP A 8 -12.49 -8.72 -3.41
C ASP A 8 -12.28 -8.96 -1.92
N THR A 9 -11.07 -8.64 -1.49
CA THR A 9 -10.68 -8.76 -0.09
C THR A 9 -11.28 -7.66 0.80
N ALA A 10 -12.03 -6.68 0.28
CA ALA A 10 -12.77 -5.76 1.14
C ALA A 10 -14.16 -6.30 1.52
N SER A 11 -14.96 -6.72 0.52
CA SER A 11 -16.35 -7.14 0.73
C SER A 11 -16.55 -8.63 1.00
N GLY A 12 -15.58 -9.47 0.61
CA GLY A 12 -15.73 -10.93 0.71
C GLY A 12 -16.53 -11.56 -0.42
N TYR A 13 -16.51 -10.94 -1.60
CA TYR A 13 -17.14 -11.46 -2.81
C TYR A 13 -16.09 -11.80 -3.88
N PHE A 14 -16.37 -12.86 -4.62
CA PHE A 14 -15.81 -13.06 -5.95
C PHE A 14 -16.61 -12.22 -6.93
N TYR A 15 -15.92 -11.54 -7.85
CA TYR A 15 -16.50 -10.91 -9.02
C TYR A 15 -15.93 -11.54 -10.27
N VAL A 16 -16.78 -11.88 -11.24
CA VAL A 16 -16.36 -12.35 -12.55
C VAL A 16 -16.83 -11.35 -13.58
N PHE A 17 -15.89 -10.72 -14.28
CA PHE A 17 -16.13 -9.80 -15.38
C PHE A 17 -16.02 -10.58 -16.69
N TYR A 18 -17.10 -10.63 -17.44
CA TYR A 18 -17.20 -11.38 -18.69
C TYR A 18 -17.91 -10.53 -19.73
N GLY A 19 -18.16 -11.10 -20.89
CA GLY A 19 -18.90 -10.38 -21.90
C GLY A 19 -19.57 -11.28 -22.92
N SER A 20 -20.52 -10.69 -23.62
CA SER A 20 -21.21 -11.29 -24.75
C SER A 20 -20.76 -10.61 -26.04
N ARG A 21 -21.02 -11.27 -27.17
CA ARG A 21 -20.73 -10.74 -28.50
C ARG A 21 -21.94 -10.88 -29.39
N ILE A 22 -22.20 -9.86 -30.19
CA ILE A 22 -23.18 -9.92 -31.27
C ILE A 22 -22.49 -10.44 -32.52
N VAL A 23 -23.02 -11.53 -33.06
CA VAL A 23 -22.53 -12.18 -34.27
C VAL A 23 -23.61 -12.09 -35.34
N ASP A 24 -23.25 -11.61 -36.53
CA ASP A 24 -24.20 -11.59 -37.64
C ASP A 24 -24.42 -13.00 -38.22
N LYS A 25 -25.39 -13.15 -39.13
CA LYS A 25 -25.69 -14.44 -39.77
C LYS A 25 -24.52 -14.98 -40.60
N GLY A 26 -23.57 -14.12 -41.00
CA GLY A 26 -22.34 -14.50 -41.69
C GLY A 26 -21.21 -14.93 -40.76
N GLY A 27 -21.42 -14.93 -39.45
CA GLY A 27 -20.41 -15.30 -38.46
C GLY A 27 -19.44 -14.19 -38.05
N SER A 28 -19.62 -12.96 -38.56
CA SER A 28 -18.77 -11.81 -38.25
C SER A 28 -19.17 -11.14 -36.93
N TRP A 29 -18.18 -10.76 -36.13
CA TRP A 29 -18.40 -10.03 -34.87
C TRP A 29 -18.77 -8.58 -35.14
N LYS A 30 -19.77 -8.05 -34.43
CA LYS A 30 -20.31 -6.69 -34.65
C LYS A 30 -20.26 -5.77 -33.44
N ALA A 31 -20.48 -6.31 -32.24
CA ALA A 31 -20.36 -5.56 -31.00
C ALA A 31 -20.05 -6.48 -29.83
N PHE A 32 -19.48 -5.92 -28.78
CA PHE A 32 -19.11 -6.62 -27.56
C PHE A 32 -19.69 -5.92 -26.33
N HIS A 33 -20.27 -6.68 -25.41
CA HIS A 33 -20.98 -6.13 -24.24
C HIS A 33 -20.38 -6.68 -22.96
N ALA A 34 -20.27 -5.83 -21.95
CA ALA A 34 -19.59 -6.11 -20.69
C ALA A 34 -20.60 -6.52 -19.63
N HIS A 35 -20.30 -7.57 -18.88
CA HIS A 35 -21.19 -8.12 -17.85
C HIS A 35 -20.41 -8.51 -16.60
N VAL A 36 -21.11 -8.60 -15.48
CA VAL A 36 -20.52 -9.03 -14.21
C VAL A 36 -21.46 -9.94 -13.43
N ALA A 37 -20.85 -10.93 -12.77
CA ALA A 37 -21.49 -11.79 -11.80
C ALA A 37 -20.68 -11.78 -10.51
N ARG A 38 -21.34 -12.00 -9.38
CA ARG A 38 -20.66 -12.13 -8.08
C ARG A 38 -21.17 -13.31 -7.28
N ALA A 39 -20.34 -13.80 -6.37
CA ALA A 39 -20.72 -14.80 -5.37
C ALA A 39 -19.99 -14.52 -4.05
N PRO A 40 -20.62 -14.75 -2.88
CA PRO A 40 -19.90 -14.70 -1.62
C PRO A 40 -18.73 -15.68 -1.63
N ILE A 41 -17.53 -15.22 -1.24
CA ILE A 41 -16.36 -16.09 -1.13
C ILE A 41 -16.63 -17.25 -0.16
N ALA A 42 -17.42 -16.99 0.89
CA ALA A 42 -17.81 -18.00 1.86
C ALA A 42 -18.60 -19.18 1.28
N SER A 43 -19.29 -18.96 0.15
CA SER A 43 -20.03 -19.99 -0.57
C SER A 43 -19.15 -20.87 -1.45
N LYS A 44 -17.83 -20.63 -1.50
CA LYS A 44 -16.85 -21.45 -2.21
C LYS A 44 -17.18 -21.66 -3.70
N MET A 45 -17.68 -20.60 -4.35
CA MET A 45 -18.09 -20.64 -5.76
C MET A 45 -19.16 -21.69 -6.09
N ALA A 46 -19.97 -22.12 -5.09
CA ALA A 46 -21.06 -23.05 -5.34
C ALA A 46 -21.96 -22.54 -6.48
N PRO A 47 -22.37 -23.37 -7.46
CA PRO A 47 -23.09 -22.89 -8.65
C PRO A 47 -24.31 -22.01 -8.35
N GLY A 48 -25.10 -22.35 -7.32
CA GLY A 48 -26.29 -21.58 -6.91
C GLY A 48 -26.02 -20.30 -6.11
N SER A 49 -24.76 -19.98 -5.79
CA SER A 49 -24.39 -18.79 -5.02
C SER A 49 -24.11 -17.55 -5.87
N TRP A 50 -24.07 -17.72 -7.20
CA TRP A 50 -23.78 -16.65 -8.14
C TRP A 50 -25.02 -15.82 -8.44
N GLN A 51 -24.84 -14.50 -8.48
CA GLN A 51 -25.84 -13.53 -8.92
C GLN A 51 -25.26 -12.69 -10.06
N LYS A 52 -26.07 -12.42 -11.07
CA LYS A 52 -25.73 -11.49 -12.16
C LYS A 52 -26.26 -10.09 -11.84
N TRP A 53 -25.49 -9.09 -12.28
CA TRP A 53 -25.91 -7.70 -12.24
C TRP A 53 -26.88 -7.42 -13.38
N TYR A 54 -28.07 -6.92 -13.05
CA TYR A 54 -29.10 -6.57 -14.01
C TYR A 54 -29.93 -5.41 -13.48
N ASP A 55 -30.08 -4.38 -14.32
CA ASP A 55 -30.88 -3.19 -14.07
C ASP A 55 -30.59 -2.53 -12.71
N GLY A 56 -29.29 -2.32 -12.44
CA GLY A 56 -28.83 -1.65 -11.22
C GLY A 56 -28.87 -2.51 -9.95
N ALA A 57 -29.10 -3.82 -10.05
CA ALA A 57 -29.18 -4.71 -8.89
C ALA A 57 -28.59 -6.11 -9.13
N TRP A 58 -28.13 -6.74 -8.05
CA TRP A 58 -27.73 -8.16 -8.01
C TRP A 58 -28.97 -9.05 -7.86
N SER A 59 -29.83 -9.05 -8.88
CA SER A 59 -31.17 -9.64 -8.82
C SER A 59 -31.31 -10.97 -9.57
N GLN A 60 -30.40 -11.26 -10.49
CA GLN A 60 -30.56 -12.37 -11.43
C GLN A 60 -29.73 -13.59 -11.01
N PRO A 61 -30.22 -14.82 -11.24
CA PRO A 61 -29.45 -16.02 -10.95
C PRO A 61 -28.20 -16.11 -11.85
N GLY A 62 -27.12 -16.66 -11.32
CA GLY A 62 -25.86 -16.87 -12.04
C GLY A 62 -26.01 -17.71 -13.31
N THR A 63 -26.93 -18.68 -13.32
CA THR A 63 -27.24 -19.51 -14.49
C THR A 63 -28.61 -19.15 -15.03
N GLY A 64 -28.70 -18.89 -16.33
CA GLY A 64 -29.96 -18.57 -17.02
C GLY A 64 -30.56 -17.19 -16.70
N GLY A 65 -30.00 -16.45 -15.74
CA GLY A 65 -30.44 -15.10 -15.42
C GLY A 65 -30.03 -14.08 -16.48
N ARG A 66 -30.77 -12.96 -16.49
CA ARG A 66 -30.47 -11.79 -17.32
C ARG A 66 -29.21 -11.07 -16.82
N GLU A 67 -28.60 -10.26 -17.67
CA GLU A 67 -27.39 -9.50 -17.40
C GLU A 67 -27.47 -8.16 -18.09
N SER A 68 -27.02 -7.09 -17.43
CA SER A 68 -26.96 -5.79 -18.07
C SER A 68 -25.63 -5.57 -18.79
N ASN A 69 -25.66 -4.90 -19.94
CA ASN A 69 -24.46 -4.34 -20.56
C ASN A 69 -23.94 -3.16 -19.72
N MET A 70 -22.80 -3.34 -19.05
CA MET A 70 -22.11 -2.30 -18.30
C MET A 70 -21.49 -1.28 -19.23
N VAL A 71 -21.61 0.00 -18.91
CA VAL A 71 -20.98 1.12 -19.64
C VAL A 71 -20.40 2.13 -18.66
N PRO A 72 -19.46 2.99 -19.06
CA PRO A 72 -18.96 4.04 -18.18
C PRO A 72 -20.10 4.96 -17.72
N VAL A 73 -19.98 5.46 -16.49
CA VAL A 73 -20.84 6.51 -15.97
C VAL A 73 -20.40 7.84 -16.59
N ASP A 74 -21.29 8.43 -17.38
CA ASP A 74 -21.14 9.75 -17.98
C ASP A 74 -22.50 10.49 -18.00
N SER A 75 -22.56 11.66 -18.64
CA SER A 75 -23.81 12.45 -18.71
C SER A 75 -24.93 11.76 -19.49
N ALA A 76 -24.59 10.88 -20.44
CA ALA A 76 -25.56 10.12 -21.23
C ALA A 76 -25.98 8.80 -20.54
N HIS A 77 -25.11 8.25 -19.69
CA HIS A 77 -25.28 6.97 -19.01
C HIS A 77 -25.08 7.10 -17.49
N PRO A 78 -25.91 7.89 -16.77
CA PRO A 78 -25.73 8.15 -15.34
C PRO A 78 -25.88 6.88 -14.48
N ALA A 79 -26.52 5.85 -15.00
CA ALA A 79 -26.72 4.57 -14.34
C ALA A 79 -25.51 3.62 -14.42
N GLY A 80 -24.60 3.82 -15.39
CA GLY A 80 -23.46 2.92 -15.62
C GLY A 80 -23.80 1.58 -16.30
N TYR A 81 -25.01 1.47 -16.85
CA TYR A 81 -25.43 0.31 -17.63
C TYR A 81 -26.42 0.73 -18.73
N THR A 82 -26.56 -0.08 -19.76
CA THR A 82 -27.57 0.09 -20.81
C THR A 82 -28.95 -0.28 -20.26
N PRO A 83 -29.97 0.60 -20.33
CA PRO A 83 -31.34 0.26 -19.92
C PRO A 83 -31.86 -0.98 -20.65
N ALA A 84 -32.65 -1.81 -19.96
CA ALA A 84 -33.09 -3.11 -20.47
C ALA A 84 -33.86 -3.04 -21.81
N ASP A 85 -34.61 -1.95 -22.05
CA ASP A 85 -35.34 -1.70 -23.30
C ASP A 85 -34.44 -1.25 -24.47
N LYS A 86 -33.20 -0.87 -24.15
CA LYS A 86 -32.15 -0.46 -25.10
C LYS A 86 -31.11 -1.54 -25.34
N GLU A 87 -31.19 -2.67 -24.66
CA GLU A 87 -30.30 -3.79 -24.94
C GLU A 87 -30.53 -4.40 -26.32
N TYR A 88 -29.56 -5.19 -26.77
CA TYR A 88 -29.64 -5.84 -28.07
C TYR A 88 -30.85 -6.77 -28.16
N ASP A 89 -31.68 -6.55 -29.18
CA ASP A 89 -32.82 -7.39 -29.51
C ASP A 89 -32.57 -8.06 -30.88
N PRO A 90 -32.36 -9.39 -30.93
CA PRO A 90 -32.10 -10.11 -32.17
C PRO A 90 -33.30 -10.14 -33.12
N THR A 91 -34.49 -9.77 -32.65
CA THR A 91 -35.70 -9.68 -33.49
C THR A 91 -35.83 -8.34 -34.20
N ARG A 92 -35.06 -7.32 -33.78
CA ARG A 92 -35.08 -6.00 -34.38
C ARG A 92 -34.47 -6.04 -35.79
N ALA A 93 -35.18 -5.44 -36.75
CA ALA A 93 -34.74 -5.39 -38.14
C ALA A 93 -33.49 -4.51 -38.33
N GLY A 94 -32.73 -4.80 -39.38
CA GLY A 94 -31.53 -4.06 -39.75
C GLY A 94 -30.23 -4.65 -39.15
N THR A 95 -29.10 -4.14 -39.63
CA THR A 95 -27.77 -4.52 -39.13
C THR A 95 -27.48 -3.88 -37.77
N VAL A 96 -26.53 -4.44 -37.01
CA VAL A 96 -26.09 -3.85 -35.74
C VAL A 96 -25.68 -2.39 -35.91
N ALA A 97 -24.95 -2.05 -36.98
CA ALA A 97 -24.54 -0.68 -37.26
C ALA A 97 -25.75 0.26 -37.46
N GLN A 98 -26.78 -0.19 -38.17
CA GLN A 98 -28.02 0.58 -38.34
C GLN A 98 -28.76 0.76 -37.01
N GLN A 99 -28.82 -0.28 -36.19
CA GLN A 99 -29.49 -0.24 -34.88
C GLN A 99 -28.76 0.68 -33.88
N VAL A 100 -27.43 0.68 -33.89
CA VAL A 100 -26.58 1.60 -33.11
C VAL A 100 -26.78 3.03 -33.58
N ALA A 101 -26.74 3.28 -34.89
CA ALA A 101 -27.00 4.61 -35.45
C ALA A 101 -28.40 5.14 -35.10
N ALA A 102 -29.38 4.24 -34.98
CA ALA A 102 -30.75 4.57 -34.57
C ALA A 102 -30.92 4.71 -33.03
N GLY A 103 -29.89 4.48 -32.22
CA GLY A 103 -29.98 4.56 -30.75
C GLY A 103 -30.88 3.49 -30.13
N THR A 104 -31.07 2.37 -30.82
CA THR A 104 -31.93 1.28 -30.36
C THR A 104 -31.16 0.18 -29.65
N THR A 105 -29.87 0.02 -29.96
CA THR A 105 -28.92 -0.94 -29.37
C THR A 105 -27.62 -0.19 -29.07
N PRO A 106 -26.89 -0.48 -27.97
CA PRO A 106 -25.62 0.17 -27.67
C PRO A 106 -24.49 -0.29 -28.60
N PRO A 107 -23.46 0.54 -28.83
CA PRO A 107 -22.21 0.08 -29.44
C PRO A 107 -21.45 -0.88 -28.51
N THR A 108 -20.24 -1.29 -28.94
CA THR A 108 -19.32 -2.02 -28.05
C THR A 108 -19.10 -1.24 -26.75
N SER A 109 -19.21 -1.93 -25.62
CA SER A 109 -18.97 -1.32 -24.31
C SER A 109 -17.50 -0.94 -24.15
N PRO A 110 -17.19 0.29 -23.70
CA PRO A 110 -15.83 0.66 -23.30
C PRO A 110 -15.29 -0.13 -22.11
N LEU A 111 -16.14 -0.84 -21.38
CA LEU A 111 -15.78 -1.68 -20.23
C LEU A 111 -15.69 -3.17 -20.62
N PHE A 112 -15.64 -3.50 -21.91
CA PHE A 112 -15.59 -4.88 -22.35
C PHE A 112 -14.30 -5.57 -21.87
N VAL A 113 -14.48 -6.67 -21.13
CA VAL A 113 -13.41 -7.50 -20.54
C VAL A 113 -12.44 -6.67 -19.71
N MET A 114 -12.80 -6.39 -18.46
CA MET A 114 -11.94 -5.69 -17.51
C MET A 114 -11.18 -6.64 -16.60
N ASP A 115 -9.88 -6.42 -16.51
CA ASP A 115 -9.08 -6.86 -15.36
C ASP A 115 -9.22 -5.84 -14.24
N ILE A 116 -9.34 -6.32 -13.00
CA ILE A 116 -9.61 -5.47 -11.82
C ILE A 116 -8.47 -5.54 -10.81
N THR A 117 -8.15 -4.39 -10.21
CA THR A 117 -7.26 -4.27 -9.06
C THR A 117 -7.82 -3.29 -8.03
N TYR A 118 -7.41 -3.39 -6.76
CA TYR A 118 -7.61 -2.31 -5.79
C TYR A 118 -6.40 -1.37 -5.79
N ASN A 119 -6.60 -0.09 -6.08
CA ASN A 119 -5.55 0.91 -6.00
C ASN A 119 -5.57 1.58 -4.63
N ALA A 120 -4.58 1.25 -3.79
CA ALA A 120 -4.50 1.74 -2.41
C ALA A 120 -4.16 3.24 -2.30
N TYR A 121 -3.58 3.85 -3.34
CA TYR A 121 -3.34 5.30 -3.36
C TYR A 121 -4.61 6.09 -3.64
N LEU A 122 -5.46 5.58 -4.54
CA LEU A 122 -6.74 6.20 -4.86
C LEU A 122 -7.84 5.81 -3.88
N GLY A 123 -7.72 4.64 -3.24
CA GLY A 123 -8.78 4.04 -2.42
C GLY A 123 -9.95 3.52 -3.26
N LEU A 124 -9.70 3.20 -4.54
CA LEU A 124 -10.71 2.82 -5.52
C LEU A 124 -10.36 1.46 -6.14
N TYR A 125 -11.36 0.77 -6.66
CA TYR A 125 -11.15 -0.32 -7.60
C TYR A 125 -10.89 0.24 -8.98
N MET A 126 -9.84 -0.22 -9.64
CA MET A 126 -9.48 0.15 -11.00
C MET A 126 -9.74 -1.00 -11.95
N GLY A 127 -10.23 -0.66 -13.14
CA GLY A 127 -10.50 -1.55 -14.25
C GLY A 127 -9.64 -1.16 -15.46
N GLU A 128 -9.04 -2.16 -16.06
CA GLU A 128 -8.32 -2.06 -17.33
C GLU A 128 -9.06 -2.92 -18.37
N PRO A 129 -9.97 -2.33 -19.16
CA PRO A 129 -10.69 -3.05 -20.20
C PRO A 129 -9.80 -3.38 -21.39
N GLN A 130 -10.27 -4.28 -22.24
CA GLN A 130 -9.74 -4.38 -23.61
C GLN A 130 -9.75 -3.01 -24.30
N ALA A 131 -8.73 -2.74 -25.12
CA ALA A 131 -8.66 -1.54 -25.95
C ALA A 131 -9.89 -1.45 -26.87
N VAL A 132 -10.64 -0.35 -26.80
CA VAL A 132 -11.83 -0.16 -27.66
C VAL A 132 -11.43 -0.05 -29.12
N ASP A 133 -10.34 0.70 -29.39
CA ASP A 133 -9.74 0.79 -30.71
C ASP A 133 -8.78 -0.38 -30.95
N GLN A 134 -9.21 -1.32 -31.77
CA GLN A 134 -8.44 -2.51 -32.14
C GLN A 134 -7.42 -2.26 -33.25
N SER A 135 -7.28 -1.02 -33.77
CA SER A 135 -6.22 -0.65 -34.70
C SER A 135 -4.84 -0.54 -34.03
N GLY A 136 -4.82 -0.32 -32.71
CA GLY A 136 -3.61 -0.02 -31.95
C GLY A 136 -3.18 1.44 -31.99
N GLY A 137 -4.01 2.32 -32.57
CA GLY A 137 -3.77 3.76 -32.68
C GLY A 137 -4.19 4.59 -31.46
N ALA A 138 -4.85 3.99 -30.47
CA ALA A 138 -5.36 4.70 -29.29
C ALA A 138 -4.63 4.28 -27.99
N PRO A 139 -4.61 5.16 -26.97
CA PRO A 139 -4.11 4.81 -25.65
C PRO A 139 -5.04 3.85 -24.92
N GLN A 140 -4.47 3.11 -23.98
CA GLN A 140 -5.22 2.26 -23.06
C GLN A 140 -5.90 3.13 -22.01
N GLN A 141 -7.22 3.03 -21.90
CA GLN A 141 -8.01 3.74 -20.91
C GLN A 141 -8.09 2.96 -19.60
N PHE A 142 -8.17 3.69 -18.48
CA PHE A 142 -8.37 3.15 -17.14
C PHE A 142 -9.64 3.72 -16.54
N TYR A 143 -10.43 2.84 -15.92
CA TYR A 143 -11.67 3.19 -15.24
C TYR A 143 -11.56 2.91 -13.76
N ALA A 144 -12.36 3.58 -12.93
CA ALA A 144 -12.45 3.27 -11.51
C ALA A 144 -13.86 3.35 -10.97
N THR A 145 -14.10 2.56 -9.92
CA THR A 145 -15.29 2.62 -9.07
C THR A 145 -14.85 2.65 -7.61
N ASP A 146 -15.57 3.39 -6.78
CA ASP A 146 -15.44 3.37 -5.32
C ASP A 146 -16.01 2.08 -4.73
N ASP A 147 -16.95 1.46 -5.43
CA ASP A 147 -17.67 0.28 -4.99
C ASP A 147 -17.96 -0.71 -6.12
N LEU A 148 -17.57 -1.97 -5.93
CA LEU A 148 -17.91 -3.06 -6.85
C LEU A 148 -19.36 -3.52 -6.71
N ALA A 149 -20.08 -3.21 -5.64
CA ALA A 149 -21.50 -3.56 -5.54
C ALA A 149 -22.37 -2.67 -6.45
N SER A 150 -21.98 -1.41 -6.71
CA SER A 150 -22.72 -0.48 -7.58
C SER A 150 -22.37 -0.58 -9.06
N GLN A 151 -21.18 -1.07 -9.40
CA GLN A 151 -20.65 -1.16 -10.76
C GLN A 151 -20.59 0.18 -11.51
N LYS A 152 -20.41 1.29 -10.78
CA LYS A 152 -20.34 2.65 -11.35
C LYS A 152 -18.90 3.05 -11.74
N TRP A 153 -18.49 2.60 -12.92
CA TRP A 153 -17.14 2.84 -13.46
C TRP A 153 -17.01 4.21 -14.15
N ARG A 154 -15.98 4.97 -13.83
CA ARG A 154 -15.68 6.28 -14.44
C ARG A 154 -14.28 6.30 -15.04
N LEU A 155 -14.09 6.96 -16.17
CA LEU A 155 -12.77 7.14 -16.77
C LEU A 155 -11.89 7.98 -15.83
N ILE A 156 -10.68 7.52 -15.54
CA ILE A 156 -9.73 8.20 -14.62
C ILE A 156 -8.39 8.53 -15.27
N GLY A 157 -8.16 8.12 -16.50
CA GLY A 157 -6.95 8.43 -17.25
C GLY A 157 -6.66 7.38 -18.33
N ASP A 158 -5.52 7.55 -18.99
CA ASP A 158 -5.05 6.65 -20.02
C ASP A 158 -3.51 6.57 -20.05
N THR A 159 -2.95 5.79 -20.98
CA THR A 159 -1.50 5.63 -21.15
C THR A 159 -0.81 6.77 -21.93
N GLY A 160 -1.54 7.84 -22.28
CA GLY A 160 -1.01 8.98 -23.02
C GLY A 160 -0.46 8.60 -24.39
N GLY A 161 0.83 8.86 -24.62
CA GLY A 161 1.47 8.58 -25.91
C GLY A 161 1.69 7.10 -26.24
N HIS A 162 1.52 6.20 -25.27
CA HIS A 162 1.60 4.77 -25.52
C HIS A 162 0.25 4.25 -26.06
N THR A 163 0.27 3.67 -27.26
CA THR A 163 -0.92 3.13 -27.93
C THR A 163 -0.84 1.60 -28.08
N THR A 164 -2.01 0.96 -28.15
CA THR A 164 -2.14 -0.49 -28.03
C THR A 164 -3.50 -0.98 -28.52
N ALA A 165 -3.56 -2.20 -29.06
CA ALA A 165 -4.79 -2.89 -29.45
C ALA A 165 -5.18 -4.01 -28.48
N SER A 166 -4.55 -4.05 -27.30
CA SER A 166 -4.54 -5.26 -26.49
C SER A 166 -5.92 -5.62 -25.97
N TRP A 167 -6.22 -6.90 -26.02
CA TRP A 167 -7.42 -7.50 -25.43
C TRP A 167 -7.07 -8.49 -24.31
N TYR A 168 -5.80 -8.58 -23.90
CA TYR A 168 -5.34 -9.50 -22.87
C TYR A 168 -4.27 -8.84 -22.00
N ARG A 169 -4.67 -8.36 -20.81
CA ARG A 169 -3.86 -7.47 -19.96
C ARG A 169 -3.97 -7.82 -18.47
N TRP A 170 -3.15 -7.21 -17.62
CA TRP A 170 -3.38 -7.18 -16.17
C TRP A 170 -2.47 -6.17 -15.45
N PHE A 171 -2.89 -5.77 -14.26
CA PHE A 171 -2.11 -4.93 -13.35
C PHE A 171 -0.99 -5.69 -12.65
N LEU A 172 0.11 -4.99 -12.37
CA LEU A 172 1.20 -5.51 -11.56
C LEU A 172 1.79 -4.42 -10.66
N ASP A 173 1.96 -4.72 -9.37
CA ASP A 173 2.72 -3.85 -8.46
C ASP A 173 4.22 -3.86 -8.84
N PRO A 174 4.84 -2.69 -9.07
CA PRO A 174 6.21 -2.61 -9.57
C PRO A 174 7.24 -3.01 -8.50
N ALA A 175 6.89 -2.91 -7.21
CA ALA A 175 7.81 -3.23 -6.12
C ALA A 175 7.90 -4.74 -5.87
N ASN A 176 6.78 -5.46 -5.82
CA ASN A 176 6.77 -6.92 -5.60
C ASN A 176 6.84 -7.75 -6.89
N ARG A 177 6.48 -7.16 -8.04
CA ARG A 177 6.50 -7.76 -9.39
C ARG A 177 5.65 -9.02 -9.58
N THR A 178 4.69 -9.28 -8.70
CA THR A 178 3.85 -10.49 -8.75
C THR A 178 2.38 -10.26 -8.41
N SER A 179 2.06 -9.23 -7.63
CA SER A 179 0.69 -8.98 -7.16
C SER A 179 -0.08 -8.14 -8.18
N SER A 180 -1.26 -8.61 -8.54
CA SER A 180 -2.25 -7.89 -9.34
C SER A 180 -3.46 -7.42 -8.52
N ALA A 181 -3.65 -7.94 -7.30
CA ALA A 181 -4.85 -7.68 -6.50
C ALA A 181 -4.86 -6.28 -5.84
N VAL A 182 -3.69 -5.79 -5.43
CA VAL A 182 -3.52 -4.46 -4.83
C VAL A 182 -2.27 -3.80 -5.44
N VAL A 183 -2.43 -2.56 -5.90
CA VAL A 183 -1.36 -1.72 -6.44
C VAL A 183 -1.36 -0.33 -5.80
N GLY A 184 -0.27 0.42 -5.97
CA GLY A 184 -0.15 1.79 -5.48
C GLY A 184 -0.37 2.86 -6.55
N LYS A 185 0.08 4.08 -6.25
CA LYS A 185 0.05 5.26 -7.15
C LYS A 185 0.59 4.95 -8.55
N SER A 186 1.69 4.22 -8.60
CA SER A 186 2.30 3.74 -9.84
C SER A 186 2.16 2.22 -9.92
N PHE A 187 1.80 1.75 -11.10
CA PHE A 187 1.62 0.32 -11.40
C PHE A 187 2.16 0.00 -12.79
N ARG A 188 2.29 -1.28 -13.10
CA ARG A 188 2.57 -1.74 -14.46
C ARG A 188 1.29 -2.27 -15.07
N SER A 189 0.93 -1.75 -16.25
CA SER A 189 0.00 -2.38 -17.16
C SER A 189 0.80 -3.40 -17.98
N TYR A 190 0.49 -4.68 -17.82
CA TYR A 190 1.04 -5.73 -18.68
C TYR A 190 0.08 -5.98 -19.83
N CYS A 191 0.61 -5.96 -21.04
CA CYS A 191 -0.05 -6.45 -22.24
C CYS A 191 0.53 -7.81 -22.62
N SER A 192 -0.32 -8.81 -22.76
CA SER A 192 0.10 -10.15 -23.19
C SER A 192 0.01 -10.33 -24.71
N PHE A 193 -0.96 -9.72 -25.38
CA PHE A 193 -1.22 -9.88 -26.81
C PHE A 193 -1.85 -8.60 -27.39
N GLY A 194 -1.55 -8.27 -28.65
CA GLY A 194 -2.06 -7.05 -29.29
C GLY A 194 -1.42 -5.77 -28.72
N CYS A 195 -0.15 -5.88 -28.30
CA CYS A 195 0.58 -4.79 -27.66
C CYS A 195 1.02 -3.72 -28.67
N SER A 196 1.80 -2.74 -28.22
CA SER A 196 2.22 -1.65 -29.09
C SER A 196 2.99 -2.17 -30.32
N GLY A 197 2.72 -1.59 -31.48
CA GLY A 197 3.32 -2.00 -32.75
C GLY A 197 3.02 -3.45 -33.17
N GLY A 198 1.96 -4.07 -32.63
CA GLY A 198 1.59 -5.46 -32.92
C GLY A 198 2.39 -6.50 -32.13
N SER A 199 3.11 -6.09 -31.09
CA SER A 199 3.93 -6.99 -30.27
C SER A 199 3.10 -7.82 -29.26
N SER A 200 3.78 -8.70 -28.52
CA SER A 200 3.20 -9.50 -27.42
C SER A 200 4.13 -9.44 -26.21
N GLY A 201 3.58 -9.37 -24.99
CA GLY A 201 4.36 -9.40 -23.76
C GLY A 201 5.10 -8.09 -23.45
N GLU A 202 4.36 -7.01 -23.28
CA GLU A 202 4.88 -5.66 -23.01
C GLU A 202 4.46 -5.17 -21.62
N TYR A 203 5.32 -4.41 -20.93
CA TYR A 203 4.96 -3.70 -19.70
C TYR A 203 5.08 -2.20 -19.90
N VAL A 204 4.09 -1.46 -19.41
CA VAL A 204 4.14 0.00 -19.35
C VAL A 204 3.97 0.44 -17.90
N ASN A 205 4.87 1.29 -17.42
CA ASN A 205 4.70 1.93 -16.12
C ASN A 205 3.69 3.06 -16.26
N VAL A 206 2.61 2.98 -15.48
CA VAL A 206 1.54 3.96 -15.45
C VAL A 206 1.50 4.58 -14.07
N THR A 207 1.24 5.88 -14.02
CA THR A 207 1.01 6.61 -12.78
C THR A 207 -0.27 7.40 -12.91
N ILE A 208 -1.22 7.17 -12.01
CA ILE A 208 -2.45 7.96 -11.94
C ILE A 208 -2.39 8.81 -10.68
N GLY A 209 -2.34 10.13 -10.85
CA GLY A 209 -2.30 11.09 -9.76
C GLY A 209 -3.69 11.32 -9.14
N SER A 210 -3.70 11.87 -7.93
CA SER A 210 -4.90 12.40 -7.29
C SER A 210 -4.53 13.61 -6.45
N SER A 211 -5.37 14.65 -6.48
CA SER A 211 -5.29 15.79 -5.57
C SER A 211 -5.78 15.45 -4.16
N ALA A 212 -6.50 14.34 -4.02
CA ALA A 212 -6.99 13.81 -2.75
C ALA A 212 -6.72 12.29 -2.67
N PRO A 213 -5.47 11.89 -2.38
CA PRO A 213 -5.15 10.48 -2.16
C PRO A 213 -5.96 9.90 -1.00
N ALA A 214 -6.17 8.58 -1.02
CA ALA A 214 -6.85 7.88 0.05
C ALA A 214 -6.06 7.97 1.37
N ALA A 215 -6.80 8.22 2.45
CA ALA A 215 -6.29 8.26 3.82
C ALA A 215 -7.16 7.35 4.70
N PRO A 216 -7.02 6.01 4.61
CA PRO A 216 -7.84 5.06 5.37
C PRO A 216 -7.66 5.14 6.90
N LEU A 217 -6.66 5.87 7.39
CA LEU A 217 -6.41 6.09 8.82
C LEU A 217 -5.70 7.43 9.04
N ASP A 218 -5.84 7.97 10.26
CA ASP A 218 -5.16 9.19 10.72
C ASP A 218 -3.72 8.87 11.16
N THR A 219 -2.74 9.17 10.31
CA THR A 219 -1.32 8.89 10.58
C THR A 219 -0.73 9.73 11.71
N SER A 220 -1.46 10.71 12.27
CA SER A 220 -1.06 11.44 13.47
C SER A 220 -1.32 10.64 14.77
N ARG A 221 -1.90 9.44 14.66
CA ARG A 221 -2.22 8.56 15.79
C ARG A 221 -1.40 7.27 15.76
N ALA A 222 -1.14 6.76 16.95
CA ALA A 222 -0.73 5.37 17.14
C ALA A 222 -1.97 4.50 17.36
N TYR A 223 -1.91 3.24 16.92
CA TYR A 223 -3.05 2.32 16.90
C TYR A 223 -2.72 1.00 17.55
N ARG A 224 -3.69 0.45 18.27
CA ARG A 224 -3.77 -0.97 18.58
C ARG A 224 -4.47 -1.67 17.41
N VAL A 225 -3.88 -2.78 16.96
CA VAL A 225 -4.44 -3.63 15.90
C VAL A 225 -5.06 -4.87 16.54
N SER A 226 -6.38 -5.02 16.44
CA SER A 226 -7.13 -6.12 17.04
C SER A 226 -7.86 -6.94 15.98
N SER A 227 -7.84 -8.26 16.07
CA SER A 227 -8.62 -9.14 15.17
C SER A 227 -10.07 -9.29 15.66
N GLY A 228 -10.96 -9.69 14.75
CA GLY A 228 -12.34 -10.08 15.08
C GLY A 228 -12.42 -11.28 16.02
N GLY A 229 -11.34 -12.04 16.19
CA GLY A 229 -11.18 -13.07 17.22
C GLY A 229 -10.79 -12.53 18.61
N GLY A 230 -10.75 -11.20 18.81
CA GLY A 230 -10.41 -10.55 20.08
C GLY A 230 -8.92 -10.48 20.37
N ARG A 231 -8.06 -10.95 19.45
CA ARG A 231 -6.60 -11.00 19.64
C ARG A 231 -5.96 -9.65 19.31
N VAL A 232 -4.78 -9.39 19.87
CA VAL A 232 -4.05 -8.12 19.67
C VAL A 232 -2.66 -8.38 19.09
N LEU A 233 -2.31 -7.68 18.01
CA LEU A 233 -0.97 -7.74 17.44
C LEU A 233 0.03 -7.07 18.40
N ALA A 234 1.09 -7.78 18.75
CA ALA A 234 2.15 -7.28 19.63
C ALA A 234 3.54 -7.68 19.12
N GLN A 235 4.57 -6.97 19.58
CA GLN A 235 5.95 -7.43 19.49
C GLN A 235 6.31 -8.23 20.75
N VAL A 236 6.97 -9.38 20.59
CA VAL A 236 7.51 -10.14 21.72
C VAL A 236 8.59 -9.32 22.42
N ALA A 237 8.46 -9.14 23.73
CA ALA A 237 9.42 -8.38 24.54
C ALA A 237 10.85 -8.92 24.39
N GLY A 238 11.81 -8.02 24.16
CA GLY A 238 13.23 -8.38 23.99
C GLY A 238 13.57 -9.10 22.68
N GLY A 239 12.60 -9.30 21.77
CA GLY A 239 12.81 -10.00 20.50
C GLY A 239 12.22 -9.26 19.31
N SER A 240 12.48 -9.80 18.11
CA SER A 240 11.93 -9.28 16.85
C SER A 240 10.66 -10.02 16.40
N ALA A 241 10.17 -11.02 17.12
CA ALA A 241 8.99 -11.76 16.69
C ALA A 241 7.72 -10.91 16.84
N ALA A 242 6.87 -10.88 15.81
CA ALA A 242 5.49 -10.45 15.96
C ALA A 242 4.66 -11.59 16.57
N THR A 243 3.70 -11.27 17.44
CA THR A 243 2.84 -12.22 18.12
C THR A 243 1.40 -11.71 18.20
N SER A 244 0.52 -12.57 18.70
CA SER A 244 -0.90 -12.33 18.89
C SER A 244 -1.24 -12.59 20.36
N GLU A 245 -1.55 -11.54 21.11
CA GLU A 245 -1.92 -11.62 22.52
C GLU A 245 -3.43 -11.79 22.73
N ALA A 246 -3.82 -12.30 23.89
CA ALA A 246 -5.22 -12.63 24.19
C ALA A 246 -6.12 -11.41 24.36
N SER A 247 -5.57 -10.29 24.80
CA SER A 247 -6.30 -9.06 25.04
C SER A 247 -5.35 -7.87 25.06
N ALA A 248 -5.92 -6.66 25.02
CA ALA A 248 -5.17 -5.45 25.22
C ALA A 248 -4.66 -5.37 26.67
N ASN A 249 -3.39 -5.00 26.86
CA ASN A 249 -2.76 -4.86 28.18
C ASN A 249 -2.13 -3.48 28.42
N GLY A 250 -2.30 -2.54 27.48
CA GLY A 250 -1.77 -1.17 27.58
C GLY A 250 -0.28 -1.04 27.30
N SER A 251 0.41 -2.14 26.97
CA SER A 251 1.83 -2.10 26.61
C SER A 251 2.06 -1.32 25.32
N ALA A 252 3.12 -0.52 25.28
CA ALA A 252 3.59 0.12 24.05
C ALA A 252 4.02 -0.90 22.97
N LEU A 253 4.29 -2.16 23.35
CA LEU A 253 4.54 -3.24 22.40
C LEU A 253 3.28 -3.68 21.63
N GLN A 254 2.07 -3.30 22.07
CA GLN A 254 0.80 -3.48 21.36
C GLN A 254 0.37 -2.27 20.52
N SER A 255 1.18 -1.20 20.52
CA SER A 255 0.87 0.05 19.83
C SER A 255 1.73 0.21 18.58
N TRP A 256 1.11 0.64 17.49
CA TRP A 256 1.70 0.67 16.15
C TRP A 256 1.49 2.02 15.48
N ILE A 257 2.55 2.57 14.90
CA ILE A 257 2.55 3.85 14.18
C ILE A 257 2.58 3.56 12.69
N PHE A 258 1.63 4.10 11.96
CA PHE A 258 1.50 3.95 10.52
C PHE A 258 2.08 5.17 9.82
N THR A 259 3.08 4.96 8.96
CA THR A 259 3.70 6.03 8.18
C THR A 259 3.55 5.74 6.69
N GLY A 260 2.89 6.64 5.95
CA GLY A 260 2.71 6.50 4.50
C GLY A 260 4.04 6.61 3.72
N ASN A 261 4.15 5.83 2.64
CA ASN A 261 5.25 5.88 1.67
C ASN A 261 4.95 6.83 0.48
N GLY A 262 3.78 7.49 0.46
CA GLY A 262 3.36 8.40 -0.63
C GLY A 262 2.71 7.71 -1.84
N ASP A 263 2.67 6.38 -1.87
CA ASP A 263 2.09 5.58 -2.95
C ASP A 263 0.87 4.74 -2.54
N GLY A 264 0.31 5.02 -1.36
CA GLY A 264 -0.79 4.24 -0.74
C GLY A 264 -0.32 3.12 0.19
N SER A 265 0.97 2.77 0.20
CA SER A 265 1.53 1.79 1.15
C SER A 265 2.01 2.46 2.43
N TYR A 266 2.12 1.68 3.49
CA TYR A 266 2.53 2.11 4.82
C TYR A 266 3.71 1.29 5.36
N ARG A 267 4.55 1.95 6.15
CA ARG A 267 5.46 1.32 7.12
C ARG A 267 4.72 1.27 8.46
N VAL A 268 4.75 0.12 9.12
CA VAL A 268 4.03 -0.10 10.39
C VAL A 268 5.07 -0.34 11.49
N ALA A 269 5.36 0.70 12.26
CA ALA A 269 6.39 0.67 13.31
C ALA A 269 5.79 0.35 14.68
N ASN A 270 6.47 -0.46 15.48
CA ASN A 270 6.09 -0.62 16.89
C ASN A 270 6.40 0.67 17.66
N ALA A 271 5.47 1.18 18.46
CA ALA A 271 5.61 2.46 19.15
C ALA A 271 6.72 2.45 20.23
N SER A 272 7.05 1.28 20.79
CA SER A 272 8.09 1.14 21.81
C SER A 272 9.49 1.03 21.21
N THR A 273 9.64 0.24 20.13
CA THR A 273 10.95 -0.14 19.60
C THR A 273 11.34 0.59 18.32
N GLY A 274 10.37 1.19 17.62
CA GLY A 274 10.55 1.77 16.29
C GLY A 274 10.80 0.75 15.17
N GLY A 275 10.85 -0.56 15.48
CA GLY A 275 11.02 -1.61 14.50
C GLY A 275 9.80 -1.74 13.59
N LEU A 276 10.01 -2.05 12.32
CA LEU A 276 8.98 -2.20 11.31
C LEU A 276 8.48 -3.64 11.25
N LEU A 277 7.16 -3.81 11.32
CA LEU A 277 6.50 -5.06 11.00
C LEU A 277 6.76 -5.43 9.53
N GLY A 278 7.17 -6.66 9.27
CA GLY A 278 7.39 -7.13 7.91
C GLY A 278 7.72 -8.61 7.80
N VAL A 279 7.88 -9.07 6.58
CA VAL A 279 8.45 -10.37 6.25
C VAL A 279 9.79 -10.17 5.54
N ASP A 280 10.68 -11.16 5.63
CA ASP A 280 11.95 -11.09 4.90
C ASP A 280 11.69 -11.17 3.38
N SER A 281 12.07 -10.13 2.65
CA SER A 281 11.88 -10.07 1.20
C SER A 281 13.13 -10.47 0.40
N SER A 282 14.17 -10.99 1.06
CA SER A 282 15.39 -11.48 0.39
C SER A 282 15.22 -12.87 -0.23
N ALA A 283 14.22 -13.63 0.22
CA ALA A 283 13.92 -14.97 -0.27
C ALA A 283 12.45 -15.11 -0.71
N THR A 284 12.22 -15.81 -1.82
CA THR A 284 10.86 -16.08 -2.34
C THR A 284 10.06 -17.02 -1.44
N ALA A 285 10.74 -17.86 -0.65
CA ALA A 285 10.11 -18.75 0.33
C ALA A 285 9.25 -17.98 1.36
N GLN A 286 9.55 -16.70 1.61
CA GLN A 286 8.82 -15.85 2.55
C GLN A 286 7.52 -15.27 1.98
N ARG A 287 7.18 -15.64 0.75
CA ARG A 287 5.85 -15.41 0.16
C ARG A 287 4.86 -16.52 0.50
N ALA A 288 5.32 -17.56 1.22
CA ALA A 288 4.49 -18.69 1.60
C ALA A 288 3.44 -18.31 2.66
N TRP A 289 2.37 -19.09 2.70
CA TRP A 289 1.37 -18.99 3.76
C TRP A 289 2.00 -19.45 5.08
N GLY A 290 1.69 -18.77 6.17
CA GLY A 290 2.22 -19.08 7.49
C GLY A 290 3.59 -18.44 7.80
N THR A 291 4.16 -17.64 6.88
CA THR A 291 5.36 -16.85 7.21
C THR A 291 5.05 -15.94 8.40
N ARG A 292 5.88 -16.02 9.44
CA ARG A 292 5.72 -15.21 10.66
C ARG A 292 6.38 -13.84 10.46
N PRO A 293 5.64 -12.73 10.55
CA PRO A 293 6.24 -11.42 10.50
C PRO A 293 7.23 -11.20 11.65
N THR A 294 8.22 -10.37 11.39
CA THR A 294 9.15 -9.84 12.38
C THR A 294 9.03 -8.33 12.47
N VAL A 295 9.56 -7.78 13.54
CA VAL A 295 9.63 -6.36 13.89
C VAL A 295 11.11 -6.01 13.95
N THR A 296 11.61 -5.42 12.86
CA THR A 296 13.04 -5.18 12.67
C THR A 296 13.29 -3.74 12.22
N PRO A 297 14.45 -3.15 12.56
CA PRO A 297 14.82 -1.87 11.96
C PRO A 297 14.79 -1.97 10.43
N ALA A 298 14.54 -0.85 9.77
CA ALA A 298 14.81 -0.78 8.35
C ALA A 298 16.31 -0.90 8.08
N GLY A 299 16.65 -1.48 6.93
CA GLY A 299 18.05 -1.63 6.53
C GLY A 299 18.68 -0.32 6.03
N PRO A 300 19.99 -0.37 5.69
CA PRO A 300 20.75 0.72 5.11
C PRO A 300 20.10 1.46 3.93
N GLY A 301 19.37 0.71 3.10
CA GLY A 301 18.70 1.20 1.90
C GLY A 301 17.24 1.61 2.12
N GLY A 302 16.77 1.65 3.36
CA GLY A 302 15.36 1.93 3.65
C GLY A 302 14.56 0.72 4.10
N ALA A 303 13.24 0.92 4.23
CA ALA A 303 12.32 -0.18 4.49
C ALA A 303 12.21 -1.05 3.23
N THR A 304 12.35 -2.36 3.38
CA THR A 304 12.20 -3.28 2.24
C THR A 304 10.73 -3.39 1.81
N VAL A 305 10.47 -3.93 0.61
CA VAL A 305 9.09 -4.23 0.17
C VAL A 305 8.38 -5.21 1.13
N GLY A 306 9.14 -6.05 1.85
CA GLY A 306 8.60 -6.93 2.90
C GLY A 306 8.16 -6.20 4.16
N GLN A 307 8.66 -5.00 4.41
CA GLN A 307 8.27 -4.11 5.52
C GLN A 307 7.21 -3.07 5.11
N GLN A 308 6.61 -3.23 3.94
CA GLN A 308 5.54 -2.36 3.43
C GLN A 308 4.21 -3.10 3.44
N TRP A 309 3.15 -2.38 3.81
CA TRP A 309 1.81 -2.92 3.95
C TRP A 309 0.78 -2.03 3.27
N TRP A 310 -0.20 -2.63 2.61
CA TRP A 310 -1.43 -1.96 2.22
C TRP A 310 -2.42 -2.04 3.38
N VAL A 311 -3.08 -0.93 3.67
CA VAL A 311 -4.22 -0.90 4.60
C VAL A 311 -5.48 -0.89 3.74
N VAL A 312 -6.17 -2.03 3.66
CA VAL A 312 -7.37 -2.18 2.83
C VAL A 312 -8.61 -2.09 3.73
N PRO A 313 -9.45 -1.06 3.60
CA PRO A 313 -10.71 -0.95 4.35
C PRO A 313 -11.67 -2.08 3.97
N GLY A 314 -12.37 -2.63 4.97
CA GLY A 314 -13.42 -3.61 4.78
C GLY A 314 -14.76 -2.94 4.44
N THR A 315 -15.55 -3.63 3.63
CA THR A 315 -16.88 -3.20 3.20
C THR A 315 -17.92 -4.27 3.47
N ALA A 316 -19.18 -3.86 3.61
CA ALA A 316 -20.33 -4.76 3.58
C ALA A 316 -20.64 -5.20 2.14
N ALA A 317 -21.58 -6.13 1.97
CA ALA A 317 -21.97 -6.65 0.66
C ALA A 317 -22.56 -5.60 -0.30
N ASP A 318 -23.00 -4.47 0.24
CA ASP A 318 -23.54 -3.32 -0.49
C ASP A 318 -22.52 -2.18 -0.65
N GLY A 319 -21.23 -2.45 -0.40
CA GLY A 319 -20.14 -1.51 -0.63
C GLY A 319 -19.87 -0.55 0.52
N ARG A 320 -20.74 -0.44 1.52
CA ARG A 320 -20.55 0.49 2.63
C ARG A 320 -19.38 0.08 3.52
N ALA A 321 -18.55 1.03 3.92
CA ALA A 321 -17.47 0.79 4.88
C ALA A 321 -18.03 0.18 6.18
N ASN A 322 -17.37 -0.84 6.70
CA ASN A 322 -17.80 -1.56 7.91
C ASN A 322 -16.88 -1.35 9.12
N GLY A 323 -15.91 -0.43 9.02
CA GLY A 323 -14.97 -0.10 10.10
C GLY A 323 -13.89 -1.13 10.35
N THR A 324 -13.80 -2.18 9.52
CA THR A 324 -12.73 -3.19 9.59
C THR A 324 -11.66 -2.94 8.54
N TYR A 325 -10.54 -3.64 8.66
CA TYR A 325 -9.38 -3.50 7.79
C TYR A 325 -8.72 -4.85 7.56
N ARG A 326 -7.97 -4.94 6.46
CA ARG A 326 -6.93 -5.95 6.27
C ARG A 326 -5.59 -5.26 6.09
N LEU A 327 -4.56 -5.81 6.73
CA LEU A 327 -3.17 -5.43 6.48
C LEU A 327 -2.58 -6.44 5.49
N VAL A 328 -2.37 -6.01 4.24
CA VAL A 328 -1.83 -6.85 3.16
C VAL A 328 -0.35 -6.56 2.99
N ASN A 329 0.50 -7.56 3.18
CA ASN A 329 1.93 -7.40 2.98
C ASN A 329 2.22 -7.14 1.50
N ARG A 330 2.93 -6.05 1.19
CA ARG A 330 3.20 -5.69 -0.20
C ARG A 330 4.06 -6.73 -0.91
N TYR A 331 5.02 -7.35 -0.23
CA TYR A 331 5.87 -8.37 -0.85
C TYR A 331 5.08 -9.64 -1.16
N SER A 332 4.40 -10.25 -0.18
CA SER A 332 3.75 -11.55 -0.38
C SER A 332 2.34 -11.47 -0.99
N GLY A 333 1.66 -10.32 -0.90
CA GLY A 333 0.23 -10.19 -1.24
C GLY A 333 -0.71 -10.86 -0.24
N LEU A 334 -0.18 -11.35 0.89
CA LEU A 334 -0.93 -12.05 1.94
C LEU A 334 -1.29 -11.11 3.09
N VAL A 335 -2.32 -11.45 3.85
CA VAL A 335 -2.82 -10.63 4.96
C VAL A 335 -2.29 -11.10 6.31
N VAL A 336 -2.15 -10.20 7.28
CA VAL A 336 -1.86 -10.61 8.68
C VAL A 336 -3.06 -11.34 9.26
N GLY A 337 -2.82 -12.52 9.84
CA GLY A 337 -3.75 -13.21 10.73
C GLY A 337 -3.22 -13.25 12.16
N LEU A 338 -4.13 -13.07 13.14
CA LEU A 338 -3.84 -13.11 14.58
C LEU A 338 -4.63 -14.24 15.24
N SER A 339 -3.97 -15.35 15.55
CA SER A 339 -4.63 -16.56 16.04
C SER A 339 -4.44 -16.82 17.54
N GLY A 340 -5.39 -17.57 18.10
CA GLY A 340 -5.36 -18.12 19.46
C GLY A 340 -4.33 -19.24 19.68
N GLU A 341 -3.94 -19.93 18.61
CA GLU A 341 -3.10 -21.11 18.67
C GLU A 341 -1.62 -20.73 18.81
N SER A 342 -0.95 -21.28 19.82
CA SER A 342 0.46 -20.98 20.15
C SER A 342 1.43 -21.28 19.00
N ALA A 343 1.12 -22.23 18.12
CA ALA A 343 1.93 -22.57 16.97
C ALA A 343 1.84 -21.53 15.83
N ARG A 344 0.81 -20.68 15.83
CA ARG A 344 0.50 -19.72 14.76
C ARG A 344 -0.06 -18.42 15.36
N PRO A 345 0.77 -17.65 16.11
CA PRO A 345 0.31 -16.42 16.75
C PRO A 345 0.03 -15.34 15.69
N ALA A 346 1.05 -14.63 15.20
CA ALA A 346 0.94 -13.73 14.06
C ALA A 346 1.64 -14.35 12.83
N GLU A 347 0.94 -14.41 11.70
CA GLU A 347 1.47 -14.94 10.44
C GLU A 347 0.79 -14.31 9.23
N THR A 348 1.45 -14.33 8.06
CA THR A 348 0.82 -13.95 6.79
C THR A 348 0.02 -15.10 6.21
N THR A 349 -1.19 -14.84 5.76
CA THR A 349 -2.16 -15.85 5.33
C THR A 349 -2.93 -15.37 4.10
N PRO A 350 -3.50 -16.26 3.28
CA PRO A 350 -4.48 -15.83 2.27
C PRO A 350 -5.65 -15.16 2.95
N ALA A 351 -6.21 -14.13 2.30
CA ALA A 351 -7.46 -13.54 2.76
C ALA A 351 -8.57 -14.61 2.81
N ARG A 352 -9.21 -14.74 3.97
CA ARG A 352 -10.28 -15.70 4.24
C ARG A 352 -11.56 -14.99 4.63
N PHE A 353 -12.67 -15.63 4.24
CA PHE A 353 -14.04 -15.19 4.50
C PHE A 353 -14.94 -16.34 4.96
N TRP A 354 -14.35 -17.50 5.25
CA TRP A 354 -15.06 -18.67 5.75
C TRP A 354 -14.21 -19.41 6.77
N ASN A 355 -14.89 -20.13 7.66
CA ASN A 355 -14.27 -20.96 8.67
C ASN A 355 -14.35 -22.41 8.17
N ALA A 356 -13.24 -23.00 7.74
CA ALA A 356 -13.20 -24.42 7.41
C ALA A 356 -11.90 -25.05 7.88
N GLY A 357 -12.01 -26.17 8.60
CA GLY A 357 -10.90 -27.11 8.80
C GLY A 357 -10.71 -27.95 7.54
N GLY A 358 -9.61 -27.76 6.85
CA GLY A 358 -9.21 -28.58 5.69
C GLY A 358 -7.69 -28.59 5.54
N GLY A 359 -7.15 -29.63 4.89
CA GLY A 359 -5.70 -29.85 4.77
C GLY A 359 -4.93 -28.73 4.06
N VAL A 360 -5.59 -27.96 3.19
CA VAL A 360 -4.96 -26.82 2.49
C VAL A 360 -5.35 -25.51 3.19
N GLY A 361 -4.38 -24.96 3.94
CA GLY A 361 -4.50 -23.67 4.61
C GLY A 361 -5.08 -23.69 6.04
N GLY A 362 -5.30 -24.87 6.62
CA GLY A 362 -5.43 -25.08 8.07
C GLY A 362 -6.69 -24.54 8.74
N THR A 363 -6.68 -24.43 10.07
CA THR A 363 -7.79 -23.97 10.95
C THR A 363 -8.03 -22.45 10.93
N ARG A 364 -7.41 -21.72 10.00
CA ARG A 364 -7.44 -20.25 9.95
C ARG A 364 -8.85 -19.73 9.69
N THR A 365 -9.24 -18.67 10.38
CA THR A 365 -10.60 -18.10 10.28
C THR A 365 -10.59 -16.72 9.64
N GLY A 366 -11.74 -16.29 9.10
CA GLY A 366 -11.89 -14.90 8.62
C GLY A 366 -11.76 -13.88 9.75
N ALA A 367 -12.18 -14.26 10.97
CA ALA A 367 -12.13 -13.39 12.15
C ALA A 367 -10.69 -13.08 12.59
N GLU A 368 -9.74 -14.02 12.43
CA GLU A 368 -8.32 -13.80 12.73
C GLU A 368 -7.68 -12.70 11.87
N GLN A 369 -8.22 -12.46 10.67
CA GLN A 369 -7.66 -11.57 9.66
C GLN A 369 -8.47 -10.28 9.44
N THR A 370 -9.65 -10.21 10.04
CA THR A 370 -10.51 -9.03 10.02
C THR A 370 -10.09 -8.13 11.17
N LEU A 371 -9.47 -6.99 10.86
CA LEU A 371 -8.80 -6.15 11.85
C LEU A 371 -9.61 -4.91 12.17
N THR A 372 -9.46 -4.40 13.39
CA THR A 372 -9.86 -3.06 13.81
C THR A 372 -8.63 -2.28 14.24
N LEU A 373 -8.62 -0.98 13.96
CA LEU A 373 -7.55 -0.05 14.32
C LEU A 373 -8.10 0.91 15.37
N THR A 374 -7.73 0.70 16.64
CA THR A 374 -8.18 1.56 17.75
C THR A 374 -7.07 2.54 18.13
N PRO A 375 -7.28 3.86 18.09
CA PRO A 375 -6.28 4.82 18.55
C PRO A 375 -5.84 4.53 19.99
N THR A 376 -4.53 4.55 20.24
CA THR A 376 -3.93 4.40 21.59
C THR A 376 -3.27 5.68 22.09
N GLY A 377 -3.11 6.68 21.22
CA GLY A 377 -2.45 7.93 21.55
C GLY A 377 -2.06 8.71 20.29
N ALA A 378 -1.37 9.83 20.48
CA ALA A 378 -0.71 10.51 19.38
C ALA A 378 0.46 9.65 18.87
N ALA A 379 0.62 9.58 17.55
CA ALA A 379 1.91 9.24 16.98
C ALA A 379 2.87 10.40 17.27
N PRO A 380 4.18 10.15 17.44
CA PRO A 380 5.16 11.22 17.47
C PRO A 380 4.96 12.11 16.23
N ALA A 381 4.82 13.42 16.44
CA ALA A 381 4.74 14.35 15.34
C ALA A 381 5.97 14.18 14.44
N PRO A 382 5.84 14.30 13.11
CA PRO A 382 7.00 14.46 12.25
C PRO A 382 7.84 15.62 12.79
N LEU A 383 9.13 15.39 12.97
CA LEU A 383 10.08 16.36 13.54
C LEU A 383 10.49 17.40 12.48
N GLU A 384 9.57 17.80 11.60
CA GLU A 384 9.88 18.78 10.56
C GLU A 384 10.10 20.15 11.21
N GLY A 385 11.19 20.83 10.83
CA GLY A 385 11.50 22.16 11.35
C GLY A 385 12.77 22.20 12.18
N THR A 386 12.93 23.27 12.97
CA THR A 386 14.19 23.54 13.69
C THR A 386 14.12 23.01 15.10
N HIS A 387 15.10 22.19 15.48
CA HIS A 387 15.19 21.56 16.79
C HIS A 387 16.61 21.65 17.37
N THR A 388 16.69 21.50 18.68
CA THR A 388 17.92 21.15 19.40
C THR A 388 17.89 19.66 19.73
N LEU A 389 19.05 18.99 19.65
CA LEU A 389 19.20 17.61 20.12
C LEU A 389 19.98 17.64 21.43
N THR A 390 19.33 17.33 22.54
CA THR A 390 19.91 17.41 23.89
C THR A 390 20.24 16.03 24.44
N THR A 391 21.46 15.84 24.96
CA THR A 391 21.88 14.65 25.71
C THR A 391 22.81 15.08 26.86
N GLY A 392 22.64 14.51 28.05
CA GLY A 392 23.50 14.84 29.20
C GLY A 392 23.55 16.34 29.55
N GLN A 393 22.44 17.06 29.38
CA GLN A 393 22.33 18.53 29.53
C GLN A 393 23.17 19.36 28.54
N LYS A 394 23.71 18.73 27.48
CA LYS A 394 24.43 19.36 26.36
C LYS A 394 23.62 19.22 25.08
N VAL A 395 23.91 20.04 24.08
CA VAL A 395 23.26 20.01 22.76
C VAL A 395 24.23 19.69 21.65
N LEU A 396 23.76 18.99 20.61
CA LEU A 396 24.51 18.76 19.37
C LEU A 396 24.90 20.10 18.73
N GLU A 397 26.18 20.28 18.46
CA GLU A 397 26.74 21.56 18.00
C GLU A 397 27.72 21.37 16.83
N SER A 398 27.74 22.36 15.94
CA SER A 398 28.90 22.67 15.08
C SER A 398 29.90 23.58 15.84
N PRO A 399 31.07 23.06 16.27
CA PRO A 399 31.94 23.77 17.20
C PRO A 399 32.38 25.14 16.68
N GLY A 400 32.34 26.14 17.56
CA GLY A 400 32.84 27.49 17.26
C GLY A 400 32.09 28.19 16.12
N ARG A 401 30.83 27.78 15.85
CA ARG A 401 30.01 28.29 14.73
C ARG A 401 30.66 28.08 13.37
N SER A 402 31.49 27.05 13.23
CA SER A 402 32.18 26.75 11.97
C SER A 402 31.20 26.59 10.82
N THR A 403 31.52 27.18 9.67
CA THR A 403 30.84 26.96 8.38
C THR A 403 31.65 26.08 7.44
N THR A 404 32.74 25.48 7.93
CA THR A 404 33.66 24.68 7.12
C THR A 404 33.19 23.23 7.02
N ALA A 405 32.98 22.76 5.79
CA ALA A 405 32.71 21.35 5.52
C ALA A 405 33.86 20.46 6.02
N GLY A 406 33.52 19.37 6.70
CA GLY A 406 34.48 18.46 7.33
C GLY A 406 34.68 18.70 8.83
N THR A 407 34.14 19.78 9.39
CA THR A 407 34.23 20.04 10.83
C THR A 407 33.50 18.94 11.60
N ALA A 408 34.17 18.30 12.56
CA ALA A 408 33.56 17.31 13.45
C ALA A 408 32.52 17.96 14.38
N LEU A 409 31.38 17.31 14.52
CA LEU A 409 30.35 17.73 15.45
C LEU A 409 30.70 17.29 16.88
N GLY A 410 30.25 18.08 17.84
CA GLY A 410 30.39 17.80 19.26
C GLY A 410 29.10 18.06 20.01
N ILE A 411 29.15 17.94 21.32
CA ILE A 411 28.12 18.49 22.21
C ILE A 411 28.68 19.66 23.00
N TRP A 412 27.83 20.62 23.35
CA TRP A 412 28.22 21.75 24.18
C TRP A 412 27.09 22.23 25.07
N THR A 413 27.42 23.00 26.10
CA THR A 413 26.44 23.68 26.96
C THR A 413 25.50 24.54 26.09
N PRO A 414 24.17 24.39 26.23
CA PRO A 414 23.22 25.17 25.45
C PRO A 414 23.43 26.67 25.65
N ASN A 415 23.58 27.41 24.55
CA ASN A 415 23.78 28.87 24.53
C ASN A 415 22.83 29.59 23.57
N GLY A 416 21.91 28.86 22.92
CA GLY A 416 20.87 29.40 22.05
C GLY A 416 21.35 29.84 20.65
N GLY A 417 22.63 29.68 20.34
CA GLY A 417 23.18 30.05 19.03
C GLY A 417 22.78 29.09 17.90
N ASP A 418 22.72 29.60 16.67
CA ASP A 418 22.22 28.84 15.52
C ASP A 418 23.08 27.61 15.14
N HIS A 419 24.36 27.61 15.50
CA HIS A 419 25.23 26.43 15.39
C HIS A 419 24.82 25.23 16.28
N GLN A 420 23.92 25.43 17.24
CA GLN A 420 23.32 24.38 18.08
C GLN A 420 21.91 23.98 17.63
N LYS A 421 21.41 24.58 16.54
CA LYS A 421 20.07 24.36 16.01
C LYS A 421 20.15 23.63 14.68
N TRP A 422 19.28 22.65 14.50
CA TRP A 422 19.26 21.75 13.35
C TRP A 422 17.88 21.75 12.73
N ARG A 423 17.78 22.13 11.46
CA ARG A 423 16.56 21.97 10.66
C ARG A 423 16.47 20.53 10.17
N PHE A 424 15.50 19.81 10.70
CA PHE A 424 15.10 18.50 10.25
C PHE A 424 14.23 18.66 9.01
N THR A 425 14.69 18.11 7.90
CA THR A 425 13.97 18.10 6.62
C THR A 425 13.61 16.67 6.28
N ARG A 426 12.32 16.34 6.34
CA ARG A 426 11.82 14.98 6.17
C ARG A 426 11.93 14.52 4.72
N GLN A 427 12.38 13.29 4.55
CA GLN A 427 12.52 12.60 3.28
C GLN A 427 11.32 11.68 3.01
N ASP A 428 11.13 11.25 1.77
CA ASP A 428 10.02 10.35 1.37
C ASP A 428 10.02 9.02 2.14
N ASP A 429 11.22 8.52 2.47
CA ASP A 429 11.42 7.30 3.26
C ASP A 429 11.18 7.49 4.77
N GLY A 430 10.82 8.71 5.20
CA GLY A 430 10.56 9.10 6.59
C GLY A 430 11.80 9.36 7.43
N SER A 431 13.00 9.29 6.85
CA SER A 431 14.23 9.81 7.48
C SER A 431 14.29 11.33 7.41
N TYR A 432 15.27 11.94 8.07
CA TYR A 432 15.51 13.38 8.07
C TYR A 432 16.94 13.69 7.65
N GLU A 433 17.13 14.73 6.85
CA GLU A 433 18.38 15.47 6.83
C GLU A 433 18.40 16.46 8.00
N LEU A 434 19.52 16.56 8.70
CA LEU A 434 19.71 17.51 9.81
C LEU A 434 20.64 18.62 9.32
N VAL A 435 20.08 19.77 8.97
CA VAL A 435 20.80 20.92 8.43
C VAL A 435 21.12 21.91 9.55
N ASN A 436 22.40 22.19 9.80
CA ASN A 436 22.80 23.17 10.80
C ASN A 436 22.34 24.59 10.40
N LEU A 437 21.73 25.32 11.33
CA LEU A 437 21.14 26.62 11.00
C LEU A 437 22.20 27.71 10.76
N ALA A 438 23.40 27.61 11.35
CA ALA A 438 24.47 28.58 11.15
C ALA A 438 25.22 28.38 9.83
N SER A 439 25.45 27.14 9.40
CA SER A 439 26.27 26.85 8.21
C SER A 439 25.48 26.44 6.97
N GLY A 440 24.23 25.97 7.12
CA GLY A 440 23.48 25.35 6.03
C GLY A 440 24.02 23.97 5.61
N LEU A 441 24.96 23.40 6.36
CA LEU A 441 25.55 22.08 6.10
C LEU A 441 24.82 20.97 6.88
N CYS A 442 24.86 19.75 6.36
CA CYS A 442 24.18 18.59 6.91
C CYS A 442 25.07 17.80 7.88
N ALA A 443 24.46 17.23 8.93
CA ALA A 443 25.10 16.22 9.77
C ALA A 443 25.38 14.96 8.93
N ASP A 444 26.64 14.54 8.89
CA ASP A 444 27.17 13.54 7.95
C ASP A 444 28.08 12.56 8.68
N VAL A 445 27.88 11.26 8.47
CA VAL A 445 28.87 10.24 8.88
C VAL A 445 30.05 10.28 7.92
N GLN A 446 31.22 10.71 8.42
CA GLN A 446 32.40 11.00 7.60
C GLN A 446 32.73 9.88 6.60
N SER A 447 32.86 10.28 5.33
CA SER A 447 33.15 9.40 4.19
C SER A 447 32.12 8.26 3.99
N GLY A 448 30.95 8.36 4.63
CA GLY A 448 29.94 7.32 4.64
C GLY A 448 30.38 6.00 5.29
N SER A 449 31.26 6.06 6.30
CA SER A 449 31.70 4.86 7.01
C SER A 449 30.51 4.13 7.65
N THR A 450 30.54 2.80 7.68
CA THR A 450 29.62 1.96 8.47
C THR A 450 30.24 1.44 9.76
N ALA A 451 31.49 1.83 10.06
CA ALA A 451 32.21 1.36 11.23
C ALA A 451 31.74 2.05 12.52
N PRO A 452 31.60 1.31 13.63
CA PRO A 452 31.49 1.89 14.97
C PRO A 452 32.62 2.87 15.27
N GLY A 453 32.27 4.03 15.85
CA GLY A 453 33.21 5.09 16.21
C GLY A 453 33.53 6.06 15.07
N ALA A 454 32.98 5.88 13.86
CA ALA A 454 33.14 6.86 12.80
C ALA A 454 32.60 8.23 13.24
N ARG A 455 33.35 9.28 12.93
CA ARG A 455 33.02 10.67 13.29
C ARG A 455 31.80 11.14 12.52
N VAL A 456 30.97 11.93 13.21
CA VAL A 456 29.93 12.73 12.56
C VAL A 456 30.48 14.13 12.37
N ILE A 457 30.40 14.63 11.14
CA ILE A 457 30.89 15.93 10.70
C ILE A 457 29.72 16.76 10.15
N GLN A 458 29.93 18.04 9.88
CA GLN A 458 29.08 18.79 8.95
C GLN A 458 29.66 18.71 7.53
N TRP A 459 28.82 18.50 6.53
CA TRP A 459 29.22 18.45 5.13
C TRP A 459 28.16 19.08 4.21
N THR A 460 28.53 19.41 2.98
CA THR A 460 27.57 19.87 1.96
C THR A 460 26.44 18.85 1.84
N CYS A 461 25.19 19.31 1.92
CA CYS A 461 24.03 18.44 1.79
C CYS A 461 23.97 17.84 0.38
N THR A 462 23.91 16.52 0.29
CA THR A 462 23.93 15.74 -0.96
C THR A 462 22.73 14.80 -1.09
N GLY A 463 21.90 14.65 -0.05
CA GLY A 463 20.87 13.61 -0.01
C GLY A 463 21.43 12.20 0.18
N GLY A 464 22.73 12.01 0.42
CA GLY A 464 23.33 10.69 0.62
C GLY A 464 22.81 9.98 1.88
N THR A 465 22.79 8.64 1.88
CA THR A 465 22.28 7.86 3.03
C THR A 465 23.10 8.05 4.32
N ASN A 466 24.35 8.53 4.23
CA ASN A 466 25.17 8.91 5.39
C ASN A 466 24.83 10.28 6.00
N GLN A 467 23.97 11.06 5.33
CA GLN A 467 23.45 12.35 5.79
C GLN A 467 21.97 12.29 6.20
N ARG A 468 21.35 11.12 6.05
CA ARG A 468 19.96 10.87 6.44
C ARG A 468 19.92 10.11 7.76
N TRP A 469 18.97 10.48 8.61
CA TRP A 469 18.86 9.99 9.97
C TRP A 469 17.43 9.54 10.28
N ARG A 470 17.29 8.35 10.87
CA ARG A 470 16.01 7.82 11.38
C ARG A 470 15.88 8.19 12.84
N VAL A 471 14.75 8.76 13.21
CA VAL A 471 14.46 9.08 14.61
C VAL A 471 13.47 8.05 15.16
N GLY A 472 13.88 7.33 16.21
CA GLY A 472 13.03 6.37 16.91
C GLY A 472 12.66 6.89 18.30
N ALA A 473 11.38 7.03 18.58
CA ALA A 473 10.91 7.40 19.92
C ALA A 473 11.22 6.28 20.94
N ALA A 474 11.55 6.68 22.16
CA ALA A 474 11.71 5.80 23.31
C ALA A 474 10.59 6.04 24.33
N ALA A 475 10.30 5.02 25.15
CA ALA A 475 9.21 5.07 26.12
C ALA A 475 9.38 6.15 27.21
N ASP A 476 10.60 6.63 27.42
CA ASP A 476 10.95 7.69 28.38
C ASP A 476 10.80 9.12 27.79
N GLY A 477 10.30 9.25 26.57
CA GLY A 477 10.14 10.52 25.87
C GLY A 477 11.39 11.00 25.14
N THR A 478 12.51 10.27 25.23
CA THR A 478 13.71 10.56 24.43
C THR A 478 13.62 9.90 23.05
N SER A 479 14.58 10.19 22.17
CA SER A 479 14.69 9.60 20.84
C SER A 479 16.09 9.02 20.60
N THR A 480 16.17 7.94 19.81
CA THR A 480 17.41 7.52 19.17
C THR A 480 17.49 8.13 17.78
N VAL A 481 18.70 8.46 17.32
CA VAL A 481 18.94 9.02 15.98
C VAL A 481 19.92 8.10 15.26
N ALA A 482 19.45 7.31 14.31
CA ALA A 482 20.23 6.29 13.63
C ALA A 482 20.61 6.73 12.21
N SER A 483 21.87 6.54 11.81
CA SER A 483 22.28 6.76 10.43
C SER A 483 21.50 5.83 9.51
N VAL A 484 20.91 6.36 8.44
CA VAL A 484 20.25 5.53 7.43
C VAL A 484 21.26 4.57 6.81
N ARG A 485 22.51 4.97 6.55
CA ARG A 485 23.51 4.12 5.88
C ARG A 485 23.99 2.93 6.71
N SER A 486 24.17 3.08 8.01
CA SER A 486 24.80 2.05 8.85
C SER A 486 23.85 1.38 9.83
N GLY A 487 22.73 2.04 10.16
CA GLY A 487 21.85 1.65 11.26
C GLY A 487 22.42 1.95 12.66
N LEU A 488 23.63 2.52 12.76
CA LEU A 488 24.28 2.87 14.01
C LEU A 488 23.74 4.19 14.57
N LEU A 489 23.74 4.34 15.90
CA LEU A 489 23.16 5.48 16.61
C LEU A 489 24.16 6.63 16.76
N LEU A 490 23.67 7.85 16.57
CA LEU A 490 24.33 9.10 16.95
C LEU A 490 24.62 9.08 18.45
N THR A 491 25.90 9.10 18.81
CA THR A 491 26.38 8.83 20.17
C THR A 491 27.36 9.92 20.59
N ALA A 492 27.06 10.57 21.71
CA ALA A 492 28.01 11.46 22.39
C ALA A 492 29.12 10.67 23.08
N GLY A 493 30.36 11.16 23.05
CA GLY A 493 31.50 10.49 23.68
C GLY A 493 31.49 10.55 25.22
N SER A 494 30.91 11.61 25.80
CA SER A 494 30.72 11.83 27.25
C SER A 494 29.70 12.96 27.45
N THR A 495 29.55 13.46 28.68
CA THR A 495 28.72 14.64 29.00
C THR A 495 29.52 15.94 29.15
N ALA A 496 30.81 15.93 28.80
CA ALA A 496 31.67 17.10 28.86
C ALA A 496 31.49 18.00 27.63
N ASP A 497 31.72 19.30 27.80
CA ASP A 497 31.74 20.24 26.69
C ASP A 497 32.82 19.87 25.67
N GLY A 498 32.45 19.86 24.39
CA GLY A 498 33.32 19.49 23.28
C GLY A 498 33.45 17.99 23.06
N ALA A 499 32.72 17.14 23.81
CA ALA A 499 32.77 15.71 23.58
C ALA A 499 32.34 15.37 22.15
N ALA A 500 33.15 14.55 21.47
CA ALA A 500 32.95 14.21 20.08
C ALA A 500 31.65 13.40 19.88
N VAL A 501 31.02 13.62 18.73
CA VAL A 501 29.85 12.84 18.30
C VAL A 501 30.27 11.82 17.24
N THR A 502 29.92 10.56 17.47
CA THR A 502 30.24 9.42 16.60
C THR A 502 29.00 8.56 16.36
N GLN A 503 29.07 7.61 15.43
CA GLN A 503 28.05 6.55 15.35
C GLN A 503 28.50 5.29 16.11
N ARG A 504 27.62 4.63 16.86
CA ARG A 504 27.91 3.38 17.60
C ARG A 504 26.75 2.39 17.53
N PRO A 505 26.99 1.08 17.71
CA PRO A 505 25.92 0.10 17.90
C PRO A 505 24.99 0.51 19.02
N ALA A 506 23.71 0.15 18.91
CA ALA A 506 22.74 0.41 19.96
C ALA A 506 23.16 -0.27 21.26
N ALA A 507 23.16 0.49 22.35
CA ALA A 507 23.42 0.06 23.71
C ALA A 507 22.43 0.75 24.65
N ASP A 508 22.26 0.21 25.85
CA ASP A 508 21.49 0.89 26.89
C ASP A 508 22.35 2.01 27.51
N SER A 509 22.45 3.13 26.81
CA SER A 509 23.27 4.27 27.20
C SER A 509 22.50 5.57 27.00
N SER A 510 22.50 6.42 28.03
CA SER A 510 21.95 7.78 27.95
C SER A 510 22.64 8.65 26.91
N LEU A 511 23.88 8.33 26.52
CA LEU A 511 24.65 9.05 25.48
C LEU A 511 24.13 8.80 24.05
N GLN A 512 23.20 7.85 23.89
CA GLN A 512 22.51 7.54 22.62
C GLN A 512 21.05 7.99 22.63
N ARG A 513 20.62 8.62 23.73
CA ARG A 513 19.27 9.16 23.92
C ARG A 513 19.32 10.67 23.78
N TRP A 514 18.47 11.18 22.90
CA TRP A 514 18.40 12.60 22.55
C TRP A 514 16.98 13.09 22.82
N LEU A 515 16.85 14.13 23.65
CA LEU A 515 15.64 14.92 23.70
C LEU A 515 15.66 15.87 22.49
N ILE A 516 14.62 15.83 21.65
CA ILE A 516 14.51 16.69 20.47
C ILE A 516 13.44 17.73 20.77
N GLY A 517 13.86 19.00 20.88
CA GLY A 517 13.04 20.10 21.36
C GLY A 517 13.34 21.42 20.68
#